data_AF-A0A183NLZ7-F1
#
_entry.id   AF-A0A183NLZ7-F1
#
_cell.length_a   1.000
_cell.length_b   1.000
_cell.length_c   1.000
_cell.angle_alpha   90.00
_cell.angle_beta   90.00
_cell.angle_gamma   90.00
#
_symmetry.space_group_name_H-M   'P 1'
#
loop_
_entity.id
_entity.type
_entity.pdbx_description
1 polymer ?
#
loop_
_entity_poly.entity_id
_entity_poly.type
_entity_poly.pdbx_seq_one_letter_code
_entity_poly.pdbx_strand_id
1 'polypeptide(L)'
;MVGIYGGELKSSDFNDMSAALITELQELLTVGINVDKYQLHLTVNLVAVVCDAPARSNVKYIVGHNFTAGCDRCQVLGRRMGGRMTFPNVGSRRADSTSSVVLENLELWVA
;
A
#
# COMPACT_ATOMS: atom_id res chain seq x y z
N MET A 1 5.09 1.95 15.42
CA MET A 1 4.89 0.52 15.15
C MET A 1 5.83 0.06 14.06
N VAL A 2 6.35 -1.15 14.16
CA VAL A 2 7.18 -1.79 13.15
C VAL A 2 6.71 -3.24 13.05
N GLY A 3 6.30 -3.67 11.85
CA GLY A 3 5.96 -5.07 11.57
C GLY A 3 7.09 -5.75 10.81
N ILE A 4 7.52 -6.92 11.28
CA ILE A 4 8.55 -7.72 10.63
C ILE A 4 7.98 -9.11 10.42
N TYR A 5 8.02 -9.58 9.18
CA TYR A 5 7.72 -10.96 8.85
C TYR A 5 9.01 -11.74 8.60
N GLY A 6 9.05 -12.96 9.13
CA GLY A 6 10.15 -13.90 8.92
C GLY A 6 9.61 -15.29 8.59
N GLY A 7 10.06 -15.84 7.46
CA GLY A 7 9.75 -17.19 6.99
C GLY A 7 10.82 -17.65 6.00
N GLU A 8 10.90 -18.95 5.74
CA GLU A 8 11.87 -19.50 4.77
C GLU A 8 11.60 -19.03 3.33
N LEU A 9 10.32 -18.76 3.03
CA LEU A 9 9.85 -18.23 1.77
C LEU A 9 9.07 -16.95 2.02
N LYS A 10 9.01 -16.09 1.00
CA LYS A 10 8.07 -14.98 1.00
C LYS A 10 6.65 -15.56 1.04
N SER A 11 5.82 -15.05 1.95
CA SER A 11 4.40 -15.43 2.00
C SER A 11 3.75 -15.26 0.63
N SER A 12 2.92 -16.24 0.24
CA SER A 12 2.05 -16.14 -0.93
C SER A 12 0.91 -15.15 -0.70
N ASP A 13 0.51 -14.94 0.55
CA ASP A 13 -0.55 -14.02 0.96
C ASP A 13 0.02 -12.83 1.73
N PHE A 14 -0.40 -11.63 1.37
CA PHE A 14 -0.04 -10.42 2.09
C PHE A 14 -0.62 -10.44 3.51
N ASN A 15 -1.82 -11.00 3.69
CA ASN A 15 -2.52 -11.03 4.97
C ASN A 15 -1.73 -11.80 6.03
N ASP A 16 -1.14 -12.93 5.68
CA ASP A 16 -0.27 -13.71 6.57
C ASP A 16 0.94 -12.89 7.07
N MET A 17 1.43 -11.98 6.23
CA MET A 17 2.60 -11.15 6.53
C MET A 17 2.24 -9.93 7.41
N SER A 18 1.04 -9.37 7.22
CA SER A 18 0.67 -8.06 7.77
C SER A 18 -0.40 -8.09 8.85
N ALA A 19 -1.08 -9.22 9.09
CA ALA A 19 -2.24 -9.29 9.99
C ALA A 19 -1.98 -8.65 11.35
N ALA A 20 -0.90 -9.02 12.04
CA ALA A 20 -0.57 -8.45 13.35
C ALA A 20 -0.39 -6.92 13.30
N LEU A 21 0.33 -6.42 12.30
CA LEU A 21 0.56 -4.98 12.13
C LEU A 21 -0.74 -4.23 11.81
N ILE A 22 -1.61 -4.82 10.99
CA ILE A 22 -2.91 -4.23 10.64
C ILE A 22 -3.80 -4.16 11.87
N THR A 23 -3.87 -5.22 12.68
CA THR A 23 -4.67 -5.25 13.92
C THR A 23 -4.22 -4.15 14.89
N GLU A 24 -2.92 -4.01 15.14
CA GLU A 24 -2.38 -2.94 15.99
C GLU A 24 -2.71 -1.55 15.43
N LEU A 25 -2.67 -1.38 14.10
CA LEU A 25 -2.96 -0.11 13.46
C LEU A 25 -4.45 0.22 13.56
N GLN A 26 -5.33 -0.77 13.43
CA GLN A 26 -6.77 -0.64 13.61
C GLN A 26 -7.11 -0.20 15.03
N GLU A 27 -6.50 -0.80 16.04
CA GLU A 27 -6.65 -0.38 17.42
C GLU A 27 -6.18 1.07 17.61
N LEU A 28 -5.01 1.42 17.07
CA LEU A 28 -4.48 2.78 17.17
C LEU A 28 -5.40 3.83 16.52
N LEU A 29 -6.00 3.51 15.38
CA LEU A 29 -6.90 4.40 14.65
C LEU A 29 -8.28 4.52 15.30
N THR A 30 -8.72 3.49 16.03
CA THR A 30 -10.05 3.48 16.69
C THR A 30 -9.99 4.03 18.11
N VAL A 31 -8.96 3.65 18.87
CA VAL A 31 -8.80 3.99 20.29
C VAL A 31 -7.98 5.26 20.46
N GLY A 32 -7.00 5.54 19.59
CA GLY A 32 -6.05 6.64 19.78
C GLY A 32 -4.95 6.32 20.79
N ILE A 33 -4.23 7.34 21.27
CA ILE A 33 -3.11 7.20 22.20
C ILE A 33 -3.39 8.01 23.47
N ASN A 34 -3.35 7.36 24.62
CA ASN A 34 -3.33 8.03 25.92
C ASN A 34 -1.89 8.30 26.35
N VAL A 35 -1.58 9.56 26.67
CA VAL A 35 -0.28 9.96 27.22
C VAL A 35 -0.47 10.39 28.66
N ASP A 36 -0.43 9.43 29.58
CA ASP A 36 -0.76 9.60 31.01
C ASP A 36 0.00 10.74 31.67
N LYS A 37 1.29 10.87 31.35
CA LYS A 37 2.16 11.93 31.87
C LYS A 37 1.58 13.34 31.65
N TYR A 38 0.86 13.53 30.55
CA TYR A 38 0.26 14.81 30.18
C TYR A 38 -1.27 14.81 30.24
N GLN A 39 -1.89 13.71 30.68
CA GLN A 39 -3.36 13.51 30.68
C GLN A 39 -3.97 13.88 29.31
N LEU A 40 -3.25 13.54 28.24
CA LEU A 40 -3.60 13.91 26.88
C LEU A 40 -4.06 12.69 26.10
N HIS A 41 -5.17 12.86 25.40
CA HIS A 41 -5.67 11.89 24.43
C HIS A 41 -5.39 12.37 23.02
N LEU A 42 -4.72 11.54 22.22
CA LEU A 42 -4.37 11.84 20.83
C LEU A 42 -5.17 10.94 19.88
N THR A 43 -5.99 11.56 19.04
CA THR A 43 -6.63 10.87 17.91
C THR A 43 -5.62 10.69 16.78
N VAL A 44 -5.59 9.49 16.19
CA VAL A 44 -4.69 9.16 15.09
C VAL A 44 -5.50 9.02 13.81
N ASN A 45 -5.08 9.71 12.76
CA ASN A 45 -5.69 9.60 11.43
C ASN A 45 -4.65 9.07 10.44
N LEU A 46 -4.99 8.01 9.71
CA LEU A 46 -4.17 7.49 8.62
C LEU A 46 -4.39 8.34 7.37
N VAL A 47 -3.38 9.11 6.97
CA VAL A 47 -3.48 10.01 5.80
C VAL A 47 -3.06 9.31 4.50
N ALA A 48 -2.05 8.44 4.56
CA ALA A 48 -1.54 7.75 3.38
C ALA A 48 -0.84 6.44 3.74
N VAL A 49 -0.92 5.48 2.82
CA VAL A 49 -0.07 4.28 2.81
C VAL A 49 0.90 4.39 1.63
N VAL A 50 2.19 4.34 1.91
CA VAL A 50 3.26 4.47 0.92
C VAL A 50 3.97 3.13 0.77
N CYS A 51 4.02 2.64 -0.46
CA CYS A 51 4.71 1.41 -0.83
C CYS A 51 5.26 1.52 -2.25
N ASP A 52 6.30 0.75 -2.55
CA ASP A 52 6.83 0.63 -3.90
C ASP A 52 5.82 -0.09 -4.82
N ALA A 53 6.10 -0.13 -6.12
CA ALA A 53 5.17 -0.70 -7.09
C ALA A 53 4.90 -2.21 -6.86
N PRO A 54 5.90 -3.07 -6.56
CA PRO A 54 5.67 -4.46 -6.18
C PRO A 54 4.78 -4.66 -4.94
N ALA A 55 5.05 -3.96 -3.84
CA ALA A 55 4.22 -4.10 -2.64
C ALA A 55 2.81 -3.55 -2.85
N ARG A 56 2.65 -2.47 -3.63
CA ARG A 56 1.33 -1.95 -4.00
C ARG A 56 0.52 -2.95 -4.82
N SER A 57 1.14 -3.67 -5.75
CA SER A 57 0.44 -4.72 -6.51
C SER A 57 -0.04 -5.86 -5.63
N ASN A 58 0.76 -6.25 -4.63
CA ASN A 58 0.36 -7.26 -3.66
C ASN A 58 -0.81 -6.79 -2.80
N VAL A 59 -0.73 -5.57 -2.27
CA VAL A 59 -1.76 -4.98 -1.40
C VAL A 59 -3.10 -4.79 -2.13
N LYS A 60 -3.07 -4.30 -3.37
CA LYS A 60 -4.29 -3.96 -4.11
C LYS A 60 -4.80 -5.11 -4.99
N TYR A 61 -4.10 -6.25 -5.02
CA TYR A 61 -4.36 -7.34 -5.97
C TYR A 61 -4.40 -6.87 -7.43
N ILE A 62 -3.51 -5.96 -7.81
CA ILE A 62 -3.42 -5.40 -9.18
C ILE A 62 -2.18 -5.91 -9.90
N VAL A 63 -2.14 -5.70 -11.22
CA VAL A 63 -0.98 -6.02 -12.06
C VAL A 63 0.30 -5.35 -11.54
N GLY A 64 1.39 -6.12 -11.55
CA GLY A 64 2.70 -5.65 -11.10
C GLY A 64 3.38 -4.69 -12.07
N HIS A 65 4.47 -4.09 -11.61
CA HIS A 65 5.24 -3.05 -12.32
C HIS A 65 5.78 -3.43 -13.72
N ASN A 66 5.90 -4.73 -14.00
CA ASN A 66 6.38 -5.24 -15.28
C ASN A 66 5.28 -5.43 -16.34
N PHE A 67 4.04 -5.13 -16.00
CA PHE A 67 2.94 -5.18 -16.96
C PHE A 67 2.91 -3.92 -17.85
N THR A 68 2.17 -4.00 -18.96
CA THR A 68 1.94 -2.88 -19.88
C THR A 68 1.39 -1.67 -19.13
N ALA A 69 0.48 -1.87 -18.17
CA ALA A 69 0.09 -0.84 -17.21
C ALA A 69 1.00 -0.95 -15.97
N GLY A 70 2.18 -0.30 -16.01
CA GLY A 70 3.21 -0.47 -14.98
C GLY A 70 2.93 0.21 -13.64
N CYS A 71 1.90 1.05 -13.56
CA CYS A 71 1.49 1.72 -12.33
C CYS A 71 0.02 2.11 -12.42
N ASP A 72 -0.72 1.89 -11.33
CA ASP A 72 -2.13 2.29 -11.16
C ASP A 72 -2.36 3.80 -11.20
N ARG A 73 -1.30 4.61 -11.03
CA ARG A 73 -1.36 6.08 -11.11
C ARG A 73 -0.84 6.65 -12.43
N CYS A 74 -0.11 5.85 -13.22
CA CYS A 74 0.47 6.32 -14.47
C CYS A 74 -0.46 5.99 -15.62
N GLN A 75 -0.75 6.97 -16.47
CA GLN A 75 -1.54 6.75 -17.69
C GLN A 75 -0.69 6.22 -18.85
N VAL A 76 0.62 6.05 -18.67
CA VAL A 76 1.51 5.53 -19.72
C VAL A 76 1.39 4.02 -19.82
N LEU A 77 1.06 3.57 -21.01
CA LEU A 77 1.19 2.18 -21.39
C LEU A 77 2.63 1.90 -21.84
N GLY A 78 3.24 0.91 -21.21
CA GLY A 78 4.56 0.41 -21.57
C GLY A 78 4.52 -0.45 -22.82
N ARG A 79 5.63 -0.49 -23.54
CA ARG A 79 5.86 -1.36 -24.70
C ARG A 79 7.10 -2.20 -24.45
N ARG A 80 7.04 -3.48 -24.84
CA ARG A 80 8.21 -4.35 -24.81
C ARG A 80 9.10 -4.07 -26.02
N MET A 81 10.36 -3.70 -25.78
CA MET A 81 11.37 -3.45 -26.81
C MET A 81 12.65 -4.16 -26.40
N GLY A 82 13.21 -5.00 -27.28
CA GLY A 82 14.46 -5.75 -26.97
C GLY A 82 14.37 -6.61 -25.71
N GLY A 83 13.22 -7.22 -25.43
CA GLY A 83 12.98 -8.04 -24.23
C GLY A 83 12.68 -7.25 -22.95
N ARG A 84 12.84 -5.92 -22.96
CA ARG A 84 12.63 -5.05 -21.80
C ARG A 84 11.31 -4.29 -21.91
N MET A 85 10.67 -4.04 -20.77
CA MET A 85 9.54 -3.11 -20.72
C MET A 85 10.04 -1.67 -20.71
N THR A 86 9.51 -0.86 -21.62
CA THR A 86 9.86 0.55 -21.78
C THR A 86 8.59 1.39 -21.72
N PHE A 87 8.64 2.59 -21.14
CA PHE A 87 7.52 3.52 -21.07
C PHE A 87 7.88 4.79 -21.87
N PRO A 88 7.74 4.76 -23.22
CA PRO A 88 8.38 5.75 -24.10
C PRO A 88 7.74 7.16 -24.13
N ASN A 89 6.89 7.53 -23.18
CA ASN A 89 6.31 8.87 -23.11
C ASN A 89 6.86 9.66 -21.92
N VAL A 90 7.82 10.55 -22.20
CA VAL A 90 8.33 11.54 -21.26
C VAL A 90 7.35 12.72 -21.26
N GLY A 91 6.57 12.92 -20.20
CA GLY A 91 5.63 14.06 -20.06
C GLY A 91 4.16 13.71 -19.84
N SER A 92 3.81 12.43 -19.79
CA SER A 92 2.50 11.96 -19.34
C SER A 92 2.25 12.30 -17.87
N ARG A 93 1.06 12.82 -17.55
CA ARG A 93 0.70 13.20 -16.18
C ARG A 93 0.59 11.96 -15.30
N ARG A 94 1.16 12.04 -14.09
CA ARG A 94 0.77 11.18 -12.98
C ARG A 94 -0.62 11.65 -12.56
N ALA A 95 -1.55 10.72 -12.33
CA ALA A 95 -2.76 11.08 -11.61
C ALA A 95 -2.33 11.36 -10.16
N ASP A 96 -2.22 12.66 -9.82
CA ASP A 96 -1.86 13.13 -8.47
C ASP A 96 -3.05 13.10 -7.51
N SER A 97 -4.12 12.37 -7.85
CA SER A 97 -5.00 11.91 -6.80
C SER A 97 -4.12 11.11 -5.83
N THR A 98 -4.05 11.58 -4.59
CA THR A 98 -3.82 10.69 -3.44
C THR A 98 -4.49 9.38 -3.80
N SER A 99 -3.74 8.27 -3.77
CA SER A 99 -4.45 7.01 -3.68
C SER A 99 -5.14 7.06 -2.32
N SER A 100 -6.30 7.69 -2.27
CA SER A 100 -7.45 7.05 -1.70
C SER A 100 -7.48 5.68 -2.38
N VAL A 101 -6.78 4.72 -1.79
CA VAL A 101 -7.53 3.53 -1.42
C VAL A 101 -8.66 4.16 -0.64
N VAL A 102 -9.81 4.34 -1.30
CA VAL A 102 -10.99 4.84 -0.62
C VAL A 102 -11.17 3.82 0.49
N LEU A 103 -10.74 4.18 1.69
CA LEU A 103 -10.89 3.40 2.91
C LEU A 103 -12.37 3.44 3.31
N GLU A 104 -13.28 3.37 2.33
CA GLU A 104 -14.69 3.19 2.63
C GLU A 104 -14.90 1.85 3.31
N ASN A 105 -13.99 0.87 3.15
CA ASN A 105 -14.02 -0.36 3.92
C ASN A 105 -12.61 -0.86 4.22
N LEU A 106 -12.22 -0.77 5.48
CA LEU A 106 -11.07 -1.50 6.04
C LEU A 106 -11.23 -3.03 5.87
N GLU A 107 -12.45 -3.50 5.57
CA GLU A 107 -12.79 -4.90 5.27
C GLU A 107 -12.17 -5.41 3.96
N LEU A 108 -11.85 -4.54 2.99
CA LEU A 108 -11.19 -4.94 1.73
C LEU A 108 -9.71 -5.32 1.89
N TRP A 109 -9.14 -5.15 3.09
CA TRP A 109 -7.78 -5.60 3.42
C TRP A 109 -7.74 -7.00 4.06
N VAL A 110 -8.89 -7.63 4.34
CA VAL A 110 -8.99 -8.88 5.12
C VAL A 110 -9.63 -10.04 4.33
N ALA A 111 -10.09 -9.81 3.10
CA ALA A 111 -10.75 -10.83 2.27
C ALA A 111 -9.90 -11.28 1.09
#